data_AF-A0A522V3I1-F1
#
_entry.id   AF-A0A522V3I1-F1
#
_cell.length_a   1.000
_cell.length_b   1.000
_cell.length_c   1.000
_cell.angle_alpha   90.00
_cell.angle_beta   90.00
_cell.angle_gamma   90.00
#
_symmetry.space_group_name_H-M   'P 1'
#
loop_
_entity.id
_entity.type
_entity.pdbx_description
1 polymer ?
#
loop_
_entity_poly.entity_id
_entity_poly.type
_entity_poly.pdbx_seq_one_letter_code
_entity_poly.pdbx_strand_id
1 'polypeptide(L)'
;MRRHHISDTAIQSALKNAVQKAGITKHATVHTLRHSFATHLLQNGVNIREVQELLGHKNVETTMIYTHVLRDMSSAPRSPLDALYGSGQ
;
A
#
# COMPACT_ATOMS: atom_id res chain seq x y z
N MET A 1 22.14 -29.41 -0.12
CA MET A 1 22.54 -28.20 0.61
C MET A 1 21.31 -27.60 1.28
N ARG A 2 21.24 -27.54 2.62
CA ARG A 2 20.13 -26.88 3.34
C ARG A 2 20.34 -25.37 3.26
N ARG A 3 19.42 -24.62 2.63
CA ARG A 3 19.38 -23.15 2.75
C ARG A 3 19.07 -22.85 4.22
N HIS A 4 19.97 -22.16 4.90
CA HIS A 4 19.69 -21.65 6.24
C HIS A 4 18.90 -20.35 6.05
N HIS A 5 17.57 -20.43 6.21
CA HIS A 5 16.71 -19.26 6.12
C HIS A 5 16.93 -18.41 7.37
N ILE A 6 17.04 -17.09 7.20
CA ILE A 6 17.02 -16.16 8.33
C ILE A 6 15.66 -16.35 9.02
N SER A 7 15.67 -16.45 10.35
CA SER A 7 14.43 -16.59 11.09
C SER A 7 13.62 -15.29 11.06
N ASP A 8 12.30 -15.40 11.03
CA ASP A 8 11.40 -14.26 11.10
C ASP A 8 11.69 -13.36 12.32
N THR A 9 12.05 -13.97 13.45
CA THR A 9 12.42 -13.28 14.69
C THR A 9 13.66 -12.40 14.53
N ALA A 10 14.65 -12.83 13.73
CA ALA A 10 15.84 -12.04 13.46
C ALA A 10 15.50 -10.78 12.66
N ILE A 11 14.65 -10.91 11.63
CA ILE A 11 14.19 -9.77 10.81
C ILE A 11 13.37 -8.80 11.65
N GLN A 12 12.42 -9.30 12.44
CA GLN A 12 11.61 -8.45 13.33
C GLN A 12 12.46 -7.68 14.33
N SER A 13 13.47 -8.33 14.92
CA SER A 13 14.38 -7.69 15.88
C SER A 13 15.26 -6.64 15.21
N ALA A 14 15.78 -6.93 14.02
CA ALA A 14 16.56 -5.97 13.23
C ALA A 14 15.74 -4.72 12.90
N LEU A 15 14.48 -4.90 12.47
CA LEU A 15 13.60 -3.77 12.17
C LEU A 15 13.27 -2.96 13.42
N LYS A 16 12.96 -3.61 14.55
CA LYS A 16 12.70 -2.91 15.83
C LYS A 16 13.86 -1.99 16.20
N ASN A 17 15.10 -2.49 16.09
CA ASN A 17 16.29 -1.69 16.35
C ASN A 17 16.45 -0.54 15.34
N ALA A 18 16.15 -0.77 14.07
CA ALA A 18 16.20 0.27 13.03
C ALA A 18 15.17 1.39 13.29
N VAL A 19 13.94 1.03 13.65
CA VAL A 19 12.86 1.97 13.99
C VAL A 19 13.26 2.86 15.18
N GLN A 20 13.85 2.25 16.22
CA GLN A 20 14.38 2.99 17.38
C GLN A 20 15.51 3.95 16.99
N LYS A 21 16.49 3.49 16.21
CA LYS A 21 17.60 4.31 15.73
C LYS A 21 17.15 5.45 14.83
N ALA A 22 16.09 5.26 14.07
CA ALA A 22 15.50 6.28 13.20
C ALA A 22 14.64 7.31 13.97
N GLY A 23 14.44 7.16 15.29
CA GLY A 23 13.62 8.06 16.09
C GLY A 23 12.12 7.98 15.79
N ILE A 24 11.65 6.88 15.16
CA ILE A 24 10.25 6.70 14.84
C ILE A 24 9.51 6.27 16.12
N THR A 25 8.64 7.17 16.61
CA THR A 25 7.89 6.96 17.86
C THR A 25 6.68 6.04 17.69
N LYS A 26 6.17 5.92 16.46
CA LYS A 26 5.06 5.03 16.12
C LYS A 26 5.52 3.58 16.09
N HIS A 27 4.62 2.67 16.46
CA HIS A 27 4.87 1.24 16.31
C HIS A 27 5.00 0.88 14.82
N ALA A 28 6.12 0.27 14.43
CA ALA A 28 6.39 -0.16 13.07
C ALA A 28 6.97 -1.58 13.06
N THR A 29 6.40 -2.42 12.21
CA THR A 29 6.80 -3.82 12.00
C THR A 29 7.06 -4.10 10.53
N VAL A 30 7.48 -5.32 10.20
CA VAL A 30 7.68 -5.74 8.81
C VAL A 30 6.38 -5.64 8.00
N HIS A 31 5.22 -5.79 8.65
CA HIS A 31 3.92 -5.58 8.00
C HIS A 31 3.66 -4.11 7.72
N THR A 32 4.10 -3.19 8.59
CA THR A 32 4.04 -1.75 8.32
C THR A 32 4.78 -1.39 7.03
N LEU A 33 5.96 -1.97 6.80
CA LEU A 33 6.70 -1.76 5.56
C LEU A 33 5.93 -2.26 4.33
N ARG A 34 5.30 -3.43 4.42
CA ARG A 34 4.43 -3.99 3.36
C ARG A 34 3.25 -3.06 3.07
N HIS A 35 2.63 -2.51 4.11
CA HIS A 35 1.54 -1.54 3.97
C HIS A 35 2.03 -0.25 3.31
N SER A 36 3.17 0.31 3.73
CA SER A 36 3.74 1.51 3.13
C SER A 36 4.07 1.31 1.65
N PHE A 37 4.62 0.15 1.28
CA PHE A 37 4.86 -0.19 -0.12
C PHE A 37 3.57 -0.16 -0.95
N ALA A 38 2.50 -0.81 -0.48
CA ALA A 38 1.21 -0.82 -1.18
C ALA A 38 0.60 0.58 -1.30
N THR A 39 0.61 1.36 -0.21
CA THR A 39 0.12 2.74 -0.19
C THR A 39 0.89 3.62 -1.18
N HIS A 40 2.23 3.55 -1.21
CA HIS A 40 3.03 4.35 -2.13
C HIS A 40 2.79 3.97 -3.60
N LEU A 41 2.59 2.69 -3.92
CA LEU A 41 2.25 2.28 -5.29
C LEU A 41 0.92 2.89 -5.74
N LEU A 42 -0.11 2.80 -4.90
CA LEU A 42 -1.41 3.41 -5.21
C LEU A 42 -1.32 4.94 -5.31
N GLN A 43 -0.50 5.56 -4.45
CA GLN A 43 -0.22 7.00 -4.51
C GLN A 43 0.46 7.44 -5.81
N ASN A 44 1.23 6.54 -6.42
CA ASN A 44 1.86 6.78 -7.72
C ASN A 44 0.97 6.35 -8.90
N GLY A 45 -0.31 6.05 -8.66
CA GLY A 45 -1.29 5.72 -9.70
C GLY A 45 -1.23 4.28 -10.21
N VAL A 46 -0.49 3.39 -9.53
CA VAL A 46 -0.43 1.97 -9.89
C VAL A 46 -1.79 1.33 -9.66
N ASN A 47 -2.22 0.46 -10.59
CA ASN A 47 -3.51 -0.19 -10.50
C ASN A 47 -3.59 -1.15 -9.30
N ILE A 48 -4.75 -1.21 -8.63
CA ILE A 48 -4.99 -2.10 -7.48
C ILE A 48 -4.73 -3.59 -7.79
N ARG A 49 -4.94 -4.03 -9.04
CA ARG A 49 -4.62 -5.38 -9.52
C ARG A 49 -3.12 -5.62 -9.63
N GLU A 50 -2.36 -4.65 -10.13
CA GLU A 50 -0.89 -4.72 -10.16
C GLU A 50 -0.32 -4.73 -8.75
N VAL A 51 -0.86 -3.91 -7.83
CA VAL A 51 -0.48 -3.95 -6.42
C VAL A 51 -0.79 -5.32 -5.80
N GLN A 52 -1.92 -5.94 -6.13
CA GLN A 52 -2.27 -7.29 -5.67
C GLN A 52 -1.22 -8.32 -6.11
N GLU A 53 -0.80 -8.27 -7.38
CA GLU A 53 0.21 -9.17 -7.95
C GLU A 53 1.57 -8.98 -7.28
N LEU A 54 2.03 -7.74 -7.13
CA LEU A 54 3.30 -7.40 -6.48
C LEU A 54 3.35 -7.83 -5.01
N LEU A 55 2.21 -7.82 -4.32
CA LEU A 55 2.10 -8.31 -2.94
C LEU A 55 1.90 -9.83 -2.85
N GLY A 56 1.68 -10.52 -3.98
CA GLY A 56 1.39 -11.95 -4.00
C GLY A 56 0.07 -12.32 -3.31
N HIS A 57 -0.91 -11.41 -3.32
CA HIS A 57 -2.22 -11.68 -2.73
C HIS A 57 -3.06 -12.57 -3.66
N LYS A 58 -3.47 -13.73 -3.16
CA LYS A 58 -4.35 -14.65 -3.89
C LYS A 58 -5.72 -14.03 -4.20
N ASN A 59 -6.25 -13.25 -3.26
CA ASN A 59 -7.57 -12.62 -3.36
C ASN A 59 -7.42 -11.10 -3.36
N VAL A 60 -8.11 -10.43 -4.28
CA VAL A 60 -8.09 -8.95 -4.38
C VAL A 60 -8.63 -8.28 -3.12
N GLU A 61 -9.56 -8.92 -2.42
CA GLU A 61 -10.18 -8.42 -1.19
C GLU A 61 -9.14 -8.04 -0.13
N THR A 62 -8.05 -8.82 -0.02
CA THR A 62 -6.93 -8.51 0.89
C THR A 62 -6.21 -7.22 0.49
N THR A 63 -6.13 -6.92 -0.80
CA THR A 63 -5.55 -5.67 -1.33
C THR A 63 -6.54 -4.51 -1.23
N MET A 64 -7.85 -4.77 -1.22
CA MET A 64 -8.89 -3.73 -1.19
C MET A 64 -8.84 -2.88 0.09
N ILE A 65 -8.19 -3.36 1.16
CA ILE A 65 -7.95 -2.56 2.37
C ILE A 65 -7.24 -1.24 2.07
N TYR A 66 -6.46 -1.15 0.97
CA TYR A 66 -5.74 0.06 0.58
C TYR A 66 -6.55 1.02 -0.30
N THR A 67 -7.79 0.67 -0.68
CA THR A 67 -8.61 1.56 -1.52
C THR A 67 -9.02 2.87 -0.84
N HIS A 68 -8.91 2.96 0.49
CA HIS A 68 -9.08 4.24 1.20
C HIS A 68 -8.08 5.30 0.69
N VAL A 69 -6.85 4.89 0.35
CA VAL A 69 -5.81 5.77 -0.22
C VAL A 69 -6.28 6.39 -1.54
N LEU A 70 -6.94 5.60 -2.40
CA LEU A 70 -7.46 6.09 -3.67
C LEU A 70 -8.62 7.09 -3.49
N ARG A 71 -9.44 6.91 -2.45
CA ARG A 71 -10.53 7.85 -2.13
C ARG A 71 -9.99 9.19 -1.66
N ASP A 72 -8.91 9.20 -0.89
CA ASP A 72 -8.29 10.43 -0.41
C ASP A 72 -7.58 11.21 -1.52
N MET A 73 -7.15 10.52 -2.59
CA MET A 73 -6.47 11.13 -3.73
C MET A 73 -7.40 11.61 -4.85
N SER A 74 -8.58 11.02 -4.99
CA SER A 74 -9.48 11.31 -6.10
C SER A 74 -10.53 12.33 -5.71
N SER A 75 -10.68 13.37 -6.53
CA SER A 75 -11.92 14.16 -6.56
C SER A 75 -13.07 13.25 -7.00
N ALA A 76 -14.30 13.56 -6.58
CA ALA A 76 -15.49 12.81 -7.01
C ALA A 76 -15.45 12.57 -8.53
N PRO A 77 -15.69 11.33 -9.00
CA PRO A 77 -15.60 11.01 -10.41
C PRO A 77 -16.55 11.90 -11.20
N ARG A 78 -16.03 12.65 -12.17
CA ARG A 78 -16.86 13.44 -13.09
C ARG A 78 -17.58 12.51 -14.04
N SER A 79 -18.87 12.71 -14.22
CA SER A 79 -19.62 11.97 -15.23
C SER A 79 -19.08 12.35 -16.61
N PRO A 80 -18.88 11.39 -17.53
CA PRO A 80 -18.62 11.71 -18.93
C PRO A 80 -19.72 12.59 -19.54
N LEU A 81 -20.95 12.50 -19.03
CA LEU A 81 -22.05 13.38 -19.44
C LEU A 81 -21.87 14.82 -18.95
N ASP A 82 -21.19 15.04 -17.82
CA ASP A 82 -20.88 16.40 -17.33
C ASP A 82 -19.93 17.11 -18.30
N ALA A 83 -19.04 16.37 -18.98
CA ALA A 83 -18.16 16.95 -20.00
C ALA A 83 -18.90 17.25 -21.33
N LEU A 84 -20.01 16.57 -21.60
CA LEU A 84 -20.82 16.75 -22.81
C LEU A 84 -21.90 17.83 -22.64
N TYR A 85 -22.44 17.99 -21.43
CA TYR A 85 -23.56 18.89 -21.13
C TYR A 85 -23.22 20.01 -20.13
N GLY A 86 -21.99 20.05 -19.61
CA GLY A 86 -21.55 21.01 -18.59
C GLY A 86 -21.01 22.33 -19.14
N SER A 87 -21.89 23.16 -19.73
CA SER A 87 -21.85 24.62 -19.70
C SER A 87 -23.09 25.16 -20.41
N GLY A 88 -24.23 25.03 -19.74
CA GLY A 88 -25.54 25.41 -20.26
C GLY A 88 -26.50 25.82 -19.15
N GLN A 89 -26.09 26.81 -18.36
CA GLN A 89 -26.91 27.85 -17.74
C GLN A 89 -26.01 28.89 -17.06
#